data_AF-M3BZR2-F1
#
_entry.id   AF-M3BZR2-F1
#
_cell.length_a   1.000
_cell.length_b   1.000
_cell.length_c   1.000
_cell.angle_alpha   90.00
_cell.angle_beta   90.00
_cell.angle_gamma   90.00
#
_symmetry.space_group_name_H-M   'P 1'
#
loop_
_entity.id
_entity.type
_entity.pdbx_description
1 polymer ?
#
loop_
_entity_poly.entity_id
_entity_poly.type
_entity_poly.pdbx_seq_one_letter_code
_entity_poly.pdbx_strand_id
1 'polypeptide(L)'
;MYIGETSSSHPRQGYASIMSQGVSLYNYLKQCNQLLEVGVDDDNILLPTSGKRAIGTNGLNGCTCVVILGRSIILSHISPLPGTYQQLATSNRDIPQASHSHHENAISRVTELLRKHADEFPKSSTSWGIFAVSSEGHLKSVEDQVRNHLSLLGYSITAAFYQEIDPQSVNPLKGELVAVLNKSGSAELYLESAKLWPSPESSNQVANTLATSSGRQWPSPTASYISGQQRTWMGYSLSGPESHLILSCGIAGERQNVEARWTDGQDYPMIKDPVCDSWSQTVAHGNHLWAMVRGQQVKLEK
;
A
#
# COMPACT_ATOMS: atom_id res chain seq x y z
N MET A 1 34.07 -28.43 -26.75
CA MET A 1 33.43 -28.57 -25.42
C MET A 1 32.45 -27.42 -25.30
N TYR A 2 31.17 -27.68 -25.61
CA TYR A 2 30.11 -26.68 -25.59
C TYR A 2 29.50 -26.68 -24.18
N ILE A 3 29.60 -25.57 -23.46
CA ILE A 3 28.92 -25.40 -22.17
C ILE A 3 27.49 -25.02 -22.52
N GLY A 4 26.57 -25.98 -22.36
CA GLY A 4 25.15 -25.74 -22.54
C GLY A 4 24.64 -24.81 -21.44
N GLU A 5 24.29 -23.59 -21.81
CA GLU A 5 23.45 -22.74 -20.97
C GLU A 5 22.09 -23.43 -20.81
N THR A 6 21.84 -23.95 -19.61
CA THR A 6 20.50 -24.40 -19.21
C THR A 6 19.66 -23.15 -18.94
N SER A 7 19.11 -22.61 -20.03
CA SER A 7 17.99 -21.66 -19.99
C SER A 7 16.82 -22.32 -19.29
N SER A 8 16.75 -22.18 -17.96
CA SER A 8 15.59 -22.57 -17.17
C SER A 8 14.48 -21.57 -17.46
N SER A 9 13.75 -21.86 -18.53
CA SER A 9 12.53 -21.18 -18.93
C SER A 9 11.44 -21.39 -17.87
N HIS A 10 11.53 -20.62 -16.78
CA HIS A 10 10.51 -20.61 -15.75
C HIS A 10 9.21 -20.09 -16.38
N PRO A 11 8.09 -20.80 -16.19
CA PRO A 11 6.83 -20.45 -16.81
C PRO A 11 6.37 -19.05 -16.36
N ARG A 12 5.76 -18.33 -17.30
CA ARG A 12 5.24 -16.96 -17.18
C ARG A 12 4.02 -16.88 -16.23
N GLN A 13 4.15 -17.32 -15.00
CA GLN A 13 3.14 -17.03 -13.99
C GLN A 13 3.32 -15.58 -13.54
N GLY A 14 2.27 -14.76 -13.70
CA GLY A 14 2.24 -13.43 -13.11
C GLY A 14 2.33 -13.54 -11.59
N TYR A 15 2.91 -12.56 -10.90
CA TYR A 15 3.07 -12.59 -9.44
C TYR A 15 1.75 -12.85 -8.70
N ALA A 16 0.62 -12.39 -9.25
CA ALA A 16 -0.72 -12.71 -8.77
C ALA A 16 -1.01 -14.22 -8.66
N SER A 17 -0.53 -15.02 -9.60
CA SER A 17 -0.71 -16.49 -9.60
C SER A 17 0.15 -17.19 -8.55
N ILE A 18 1.30 -16.60 -8.18
CA ILE A 18 2.16 -17.14 -7.12
C ILE A 18 1.51 -16.86 -5.77
N MET A 19 1.04 -15.63 -5.58
CA MET A 19 0.37 -15.18 -4.36
C MET A 19 -0.96 -15.91 -4.14
N SER A 20 -1.71 -16.25 -5.20
CA SER A 20 -2.96 -17.02 -5.07
C SER A 20 -2.76 -18.46 -4.60
N GLN A 21 -1.53 -18.97 -4.61
CA GLN A 21 -1.17 -20.29 -4.05
C GLN A 21 -0.73 -20.20 -2.57
N GLY A 22 -0.83 -19.01 -1.95
CA GLY A 22 -0.36 -18.78 -0.58
C GLY A 22 1.16 -18.73 -0.46
N VAL A 23 1.88 -18.61 -1.58
CA VAL A 23 3.34 -18.51 -1.57
C VAL A 23 3.74 -17.05 -1.36
N SER A 24 4.57 -16.80 -0.34
CA SER A 24 5.20 -15.50 -0.09
C SER A 24 6.01 -15.04 -1.31
N LEU A 25 5.64 -13.88 -1.85
CA LEU A 25 6.35 -13.28 -2.99
C LEU A 25 7.81 -12.99 -2.63
N TYR A 26 8.06 -12.57 -1.39
CA TYR A 26 9.40 -12.35 -0.85
C TYR A 26 10.26 -13.62 -0.94
N ASN A 27 9.75 -14.73 -0.38
CA ASN A 27 10.47 -16.00 -0.35
C ASN A 27 10.70 -16.57 -1.76
N TYR A 28 9.69 -16.47 -2.64
CA TYR A 28 9.83 -16.88 -4.03
C TYR A 28 10.96 -16.12 -4.74
N LEU A 29 10.96 -14.78 -4.65
CA LEU A 29 11.98 -13.95 -5.31
C LEU A 29 13.38 -14.16 -4.70
N LYS A 30 13.46 -14.39 -3.38
CA LYS A 30 14.71 -14.73 -2.70
C LYS A 30 15.27 -16.06 -3.19
N GLN A 31 14.44 -17.11 -3.28
CA GLN A 31 14.83 -18.42 -3.79
C GLN A 31 15.30 -18.37 -5.25
N CYS A 32 14.64 -17.56 -6.09
CA CYS A 32 15.05 -17.34 -7.48
C CYS A 32 16.27 -16.41 -7.63
N ASN A 33 16.89 -15.95 -6.54
CA ASN A 33 17.98 -14.98 -6.54
C ASN A 33 17.63 -13.64 -7.23
N GLN A 34 16.34 -13.28 -7.31
CA GLN A 34 15.85 -12.07 -7.97
C GLN A 34 15.61 -10.90 -7.00
N LEU A 35 15.72 -11.15 -5.70
CA LEU A 35 15.51 -10.17 -4.64
C LEU A 35 16.82 -9.51 -4.18
N LEU A 36 16.78 -8.19 -4.00
CA LEU A 36 17.67 -7.40 -3.18
C LEU A 36 17.02 -7.24 -1.79
N GLU A 37 17.61 -7.85 -0.77
CA GLU A 37 17.07 -7.85 0.59
C GLU A 37 17.53 -6.60 1.35
N VAL A 38 16.60 -5.95 2.04
CA VAL A 38 16.85 -4.82 2.94
C VAL A 38 16.60 -5.28 4.37
N GLY A 39 17.64 -5.23 5.19
CA GLY A 39 17.56 -5.59 6.61
C GLY A 39 16.85 -4.53 7.45
N VAL A 40 16.57 -4.86 8.71
CA VAL A 40 16.08 -3.87 9.69
C VAL A 40 17.15 -2.80 9.90
N ASP A 41 16.72 -1.54 9.93
CA ASP A 41 17.54 -0.32 10.03
C ASP A 41 18.49 -0.08 8.84
N ASP A 42 18.26 -0.76 7.73
CA ASP A 42 19.01 -0.62 6.49
C ASP A 42 18.21 0.15 5.42
N ASP A 43 18.93 0.64 4.42
CA ASP A 43 18.37 1.28 3.24
C ASP A 43 19.16 0.86 2.00
N ASN A 44 18.43 0.60 0.91
CA ASN A 44 19.06 0.15 -0.32
C ASN A 44 18.31 0.67 -1.55
N ILE A 45 19.00 0.61 -2.69
CA ILE A 45 18.49 1.05 -3.99
C ILE A 45 18.59 -0.08 -5.00
N LEU A 46 17.45 -0.41 -5.60
CA LEU A 46 17.36 -1.27 -6.77
C LEU A 46 17.51 -0.44 -8.04
N LEU A 47 18.70 -0.52 -8.63
CA LEU A 47 18.95 0.00 -9.97
C LEU A 47 18.50 -1.01 -11.04
N PRO A 48 17.98 -0.58 -12.20
CA PRO A 48 17.66 -1.46 -13.32
C PRO A 48 18.82 -2.35 -13.79
N THR A 49 20.06 -1.92 -13.54
CA THR A 49 21.30 -2.61 -13.93
C THR A 49 21.82 -3.60 -12.88
N SER A 50 21.17 -3.72 -11.72
CA SER A 50 21.65 -4.53 -10.58
C SER A 50 21.61 -6.05 -10.80
N GLY A 51 20.97 -6.52 -11.89
CA GLY A 51 20.69 -7.94 -12.12
C GLY A 51 19.59 -8.52 -11.21
N LYS A 52 19.11 -7.73 -10.24
CA LYS A 52 17.95 -8.03 -9.41
C LYS A 52 16.70 -7.45 -10.04
N ARG A 53 15.55 -8.06 -9.74
CA ARG A 53 14.24 -7.62 -10.28
C ARG A 53 13.35 -7.00 -9.21
N ALA A 54 13.66 -7.24 -7.95
CA ALA A 54 12.88 -6.76 -6.83
C ALA A 54 13.78 -6.34 -5.69
N ILE A 55 13.26 -5.46 -4.85
CA ILE A 55 13.81 -5.07 -3.56
C ILE A 55 12.73 -5.31 -2.51
N GLY A 56 13.10 -5.83 -1.36
CA GLY A 56 12.11 -6.15 -0.36
C GLY A 56 12.69 -6.38 1.01
N THR A 57 11.79 -6.40 1.98
CA THR A 57 12.09 -6.68 3.37
C THR A 57 10.98 -7.52 3.98
N ASN A 58 11.26 -8.15 5.11
CA ASN A 58 10.32 -8.96 5.87
C ASN A 58 10.45 -8.66 7.36
N GLY A 59 9.50 -9.19 8.15
CA GLY A 59 9.48 -9.01 9.59
C GLY A 59 9.23 -7.57 10.01
N LEU A 60 8.32 -6.87 9.30
CA LEU A 60 8.05 -5.45 9.57
C LEU A 60 7.59 -5.19 11.01
N ASN A 61 6.84 -6.10 11.64
CA ASN A 61 6.16 -5.93 12.92
C ASN A 61 6.59 -4.73 13.81
N GLY A 62 5.83 -3.63 13.76
CA GLY A 62 6.07 -2.39 14.52
C GLY A 62 6.98 -1.37 13.81
N CYS A 63 7.75 -1.80 12.80
CA CYS A 63 8.65 -0.97 12.01
C CYS A 63 7.93 -0.14 10.95
N THR A 64 8.63 0.89 10.49
CA THR A 64 8.23 1.77 9.40
C THR A 64 9.03 1.41 8.15
N CYS A 65 8.39 1.42 6.98
CA CYS A 65 9.11 1.41 5.70
C CYS A 65 8.87 2.69 4.91
N VAL A 66 9.92 3.16 4.25
CA VAL A 66 9.84 4.24 3.27
C VAL A 66 10.24 3.67 1.91
N VAL A 67 9.38 3.84 0.90
CA VAL A 67 9.61 3.35 -0.46
C VAL A 67 9.47 4.49 -1.45
N ILE A 68 10.45 4.65 -2.35
CA ILE A 68 10.35 5.60 -3.46
C ILE A 68 10.41 4.81 -4.78
N LEU A 69 9.37 4.95 -5.58
CA LEU A 69 9.16 4.25 -6.84
C LEU A 69 9.38 5.22 -8.01
N GLY A 70 10.56 5.13 -8.64
CA GLY A 70 10.92 5.85 -9.85
C GLY A 70 11.27 4.89 -10.98
N ARG A 71 12.31 5.21 -11.75
CA ARG A 71 12.96 4.27 -12.68
C ARG A 71 13.78 3.22 -11.93
N SER A 72 14.31 3.63 -10.78
CA SER A 72 14.88 2.78 -9.76
C SER A 72 13.94 2.71 -8.55
N ILE A 73 14.26 1.88 -7.55
CA ILE A 73 13.46 1.78 -6.31
C ILE A 73 14.36 1.97 -5.10
N ILE A 74 14.00 2.89 -4.20
CA ILE A 74 14.60 2.96 -2.86
C ILE A 74 13.66 2.28 -1.87
N LEU A 75 14.21 1.48 -0.96
CA LEU A 75 13.51 0.92 0.18
C LEU A 75 14.36 1.13 1.44
N SER A 76 13.74 1.66 2.49
CA SER A 76 14.30 1.70 3.84
C SER A 76 13.37 0.99 4.81
N HIS A 77 13.94 0.18 5.70
CA HIS A 77 13.24 -0.50 6.80
C HIS A 77 13.76 0.08 8.11
N ILE A 78 12.89 0.73 8.87
CA ILE A 78 13.25 1.56 10.02
C ILE A 78 12.55 0.97 11.25
N SER A 79 13.32 0.43 12.19
CA SER A 79 12.78 -0.02 13.46
C SER A 79 12.29 1.15 14.31
N PRO A 80 11.40 0.92 15.30
CA PRO A 80 10.93 1.98 16.19
C PRO A 80 12.07 2.68 16.95
N LEU A 81 13.14 1.95 17.28
CA LEU A 81 14.23 2.39 18.14
C LEU A 81 15.56 1.80 17.68
N PRO A 82 16.67 2.55 17.81
CA PRO A 82 17.98 2.08 17.35
C PRO A 82 18.50 0.93 18.23
N GLY A 83 19.03 -0.11 17.59
CA GLY A 83 19.70 -1.21 18.26
C GLY A 83 18.76 -2.30 18.75
N THR A 84 19.23 -3.15 19.66
CA THR A 84 18.42 -4.28 20.16
C THR A 84 17.61 -3.90 21.39
N TYR A 85 16.46 -4.55 21.59
CA TYR A 85 15.60 -4.35 22.75
C TYR A 85 16.34 -4.48 24.09
N GLN A 86 17.29 -5.41 24.19
CA GLN A 86 18.14 -5.58 25.38
C GLN A 86 19.02 -4.38 25.68
N GLN A 87 19.57 -3.72 24.65
CA GLN A 87 20.36 -2.50 24.83
C GLN A 87 19.49 -1.35 25.34
N LEU A 88 18.27 -1.25 24.83
CA LEU A 88 17.30 -0.20 25.18
C LEU A 88 16.78 -0.38 26.62
N ALA A 89 16.44 -1.61 27.02
CA ALA A 89 15.93 -1.94 28.35
C ALA A 89 16.90 -1.57 29.49
N THR A 90 18.21 -1.56 29.20
CA THR A 90 19.25 -1.18 30.18
C THR A 90 19.65 0.29 30.12
N SER A 91 19.08 1.06 29.19
CA SER A 91 19.46 2.46 28.97
C SER A 91 18.47 3.42 29.65
N ASN A 92 18.98 4.42 30.38
CA ASN A 92 18.16 5.55 30.89
C ASN A 92 17.84 6.57 29.78
N ARG A 93 17.57 6.09 28.55
CA ARG A 93 17.33 6.97 27.40
C ARG A 93 15.90 7.48 27.43
N ASP A 94 15.74 8.73 27.01
CA ASP A 94 14.47 9.28 26.59
C ASP A 94 14.04 8.56 25.30
N ILE A 95 13.13 7.59 25.44
CA ILE A 95 12.68 6.71 24.37
C ILE A 95 12.01 7.50 23.23
N PRO A 96 11.06 8.42 23.50
CA PRO A 96 10.53 9.31 22.46
C PRO A 96 11.60 10.05 21.65
N GLN A 97 12.57 10.68 22.32
CA GLN A 97 13.62 11.42 21.63
C GLN A 97 14.53 10.49 20.82
N ALA A 98 14.86 9.31 21.35
CA ALA A 98 15.68 8.32 20.65
C ALA A 98 14.98 7.80 19.40
N SER A 99 13.68 7.51 19.48
CA SER A 99 12.87 7.09 18.34
C SER A 99 12.83 8.17 17.26
N HIS A 100 12.56 9.41 17.66
CA HIS A 100 12.50 10.54 16.74
C HIS A 100 13.82 10.76 15.99
N SER A 101 14.94 10.82 16.72
CA SER A 101 16.27 10.99 16.13
C SER A 101 16.66 9.83 15.21
N HIS A 102 16.25 8.60 15.55
CA HIS A 102 16.51 7.41 14.72
C HIS A 102 15.78 7.50 13.38
N HIS A 103 14.51 7.86 13.39
CA HIS A 103 13.74 8.08 12.17
C HIS A 103 14.30 9.25 11.33
N GLU A 104 14.68 10.37 11.94
CA GLU A 104 15.33 11.50 11.23
C GLU A 104 16.58 11.01 10.48
N ASN A 105 17.43 10.24 11.17
CA ASN A 105 18.66 9.74 10.58
C ASN A 105 18.39 8.78 9.41
N ALA A 106 17.43 7.87 9.55
CA ALA A 106 17.06 6.95 8.47
C ALA A 106 16.46 7.68 7.26
N ILE A 107 15.57 8.64 7.48
CA ILE A 107 14.97 9.45 6.42
C ILE A 107 16.04 10.31 5.73
N SER A 108 17.02 10.81 6.47
CA SER A 108 18.15 11.55 5.89
C SER A 108 18.98 10.69 4.93
N ARG A 109 19.19 9.41 5.23
CA ARG A 109 19.87 8.48 4.30
C ARG A 109 19.06 8.23 3.02
N VAL A 110 17.74 8.08 3.14
CA VAL A 110 16.83 8.02 1.98
C VAL A 110 16.97 9.30 1.12
N THR A 111 17.03 10.46 1.75
CA THR A 111 17.23 11.75 1.07
C THR A 111 18.58 11.82 0.35
N GLU A 112 19.64 11.30 0.95
CA GLU A 112 20.96 11.22 0.31
C GLU A 112 20.94 10.31 -0.93
N LEU A 113 20.28 9.15 -0.85
CA LEU A 113 20.08 8.27 -2.01
C LEU A 113 19.30 8.97 -3.13
N LEU A 114 18.23 9.68 -2.78
CA LEU A 114 17.44 10.46 -3.75
C LEU A 114 18.27 11.55 -4.44
N ARG A 115 19.12 12.26 -3.69
CA ARG A 115 19.99 13.29 -4.27
C ARG A 115 21.07 12.68 -5.17
N LYS A 116 21.70 11.59 -4.72
CA LYS A 116 22.76 10.89 -5.45
C LYS A 116 22.24 10.29 -6.75
N HIS A 117 21.00 9.83 -6.78
CA HIS A 117 20.37 9.18 -7.93
C HIS A 117 19.19 10.01 -8.48
N ALA A 118 19.30 11.34 -8.46
CA ALA A 118 18.19 12.24 -8.81
C ALA A 118 17.56 11.96 -10.18
N ASP A 119 18.37 11.57 -11.17
CA ASP A 119 17.87 11.22 -12.50
C ASP A 119 16.92 10.01 -12.45
N GLU A 120 17.18 9.04 -11.57
CA GLU A 120 16.36 7.84 -11.42
C GLU A 120 15.00 8.12 -10.75
N PHE A 121 14.89 9.25 -10.04
CA PHE A 121 13.72 9.64 -9.25
C PHE A 121 13.24 11.05 -9.65
N PRO A 122 12.53 11.20 -10.79
CA PRO A 122 11.87 12.46 -11.12
C PRO A 122 10.85 12.84 -10.04
N LYS A 123 10.44 14.11 -9.95
CA LYS A 123 9.45 14.57 -8.96
C LYS A 123 8.08 13.89 -9.08
N SER A 124 7.78 13.30 -10.24
CA SER A 124 6.58 12.47 -10.47
C SER A 124 6.70 11.05 -9.90
N SER A 125 7.83 10.69 -9.29
CA SER A 125 8.01 9.42 -8.60
C SER A 125 6.99 9.28 -7.49
N THR A 126 6.56 8.05 -7.25
CA THR A 126 5.60 7.76 -6.19
C THR A 126 6.33 7.41 -4.91
N SER A 127 5.99 8.05 -3.80
CA SER A 127 6.57 7.76 -2.48
C SER A 127 5.53 7.15 -1.55
N TRP A 128 5.95 6.14 -0.79
CA TRP A 128 5.13 5.43 0.19
C TRP A 128 5.76 5.47 1.57
N GLY A 129 4.93 5.73 2.58
CA GLY A 129 5.21 5.40 3.96
C GLY A 129 4.34 4.22 4.36
N ILE A 130 4.94 3.15 4.88
CA ILE A 130 4.25 1.95 5.33
C ILE A 130 4.41 1.89 6.85
N PHE A 131 3.30 1.97 7.57
CA PHE A 131 3.30 2.15 9.02
C PHE A 131 2.55 1.03 9.74
N ALA A 132 3.09 0.59 10.87
CA ALA A 132 2.38 -0.31 11.77
C ALA A 132 1.21 0.41 12.46
N VAL A 133 0.12 -0.33 12.67
CA VAL A 133 -1.03 0.06 13.49
C VAL A 133 -1.16 -0.91 14.64
N SER A 134 -1.09 -0.43 15.87
CA SER A 134 -1.38 -1.21 17.07
C SER A 134 -2.82 -0.97 17.53
N SER A 135 -3.26 -1.60 18.62
CA SER A 135 -4.56 -1.31 19.25
C SER A 135 -4.70 0.14 19.73
N GLU A 136 -3.58 0.85 19.91
CA GLU A 136 -3.54 2.27 20.29
C GLU A 136 -3.48 3.20 19.07
N GLY A 137 -3.49 2.64 17.85
CA GLY A 137 -3.36 3.35 16.59
C GLY A 137 -1.95 3.27 16.00
N HIS A 138 -1.66 4.12 15.02
CA HIS A 138 -0.31 4.28 14.46
C HIS A 138 0.40 5.48 15.09
N LEU A 139 1.73 5.47 15.03
CA LEU A 139 2.55 6.59 15.47
C LEU A 139 2.47 7.75 14.46
N LYS A 140 1.46 8.60 14.62
CA LYS A 140 1.23 9.79 13.77
C LYS A 140 2.46 10.70 13.68
N SER A 141 3.22 10.83 14.76
CA SER A 141 4.47 11.62 14.78
C SER A 141 5.48 11.13 13.75
N VAL A 142 5.63 9.81 13.58
CA VAL A 142 6.53 9.20 12.60
C VAL A 142 6.00 9.40 11.18
N GLU A 143 4.70 9.24 10.97
CA GLU A 143 4.06 9.51 9.68
C GLU A 143 4.30 10.97 9.24
N ASP A 144 4.02 11.93 10.12
CA ASP A 144 4.19 13.35 9.85
C ASP A 144 5.66 13.71 9.62
N GLN A 145 6.59 13.06 10.33
CA GLN A 145 8.03 13.23 10.13
C GLN A 145 8.46 12.82 8.72
N VAL A 146 8.09 11.61 8.26
CA VAL A 146 8.39 11.13 6.90
C VAL A 146 7.75 12.05 5.85
N ARG A 147 6.48 12.42 6.04
CA ARG A 147 5.73 13.30 5.14
C ARG A 147 6.39 14.67 5.00
N ASN A 148 6.75 15.30 6.12
CA ASN A 148 7.35 16.63 6.11
C ASN A 148 8.71 16.60 5.41
N HIS A 149 9.54 15.60 5.68
CA HIS A 149 10.86 15.51 5.09
C HIS A 149 10.81 15.31 3.56
N LEU A 150 9.95 14.42 3.07
CA LEU A 150 9.81 14.18 1.63
C LEU A 150 9.09 15.32 0.90
N SER A 151 8.13 15.99 1.54
CA SER A 151 7.43 17.13 0.94
C SER A 151 8.33 18.35 0.77
N LEU A 152 9.27 18.60 1.69
CA LEU A 152 10.32 19.62 1.54
C LEU A 152 11.22 19.35 0.32
N LEU A 153 11.36 18.09 -0.07
CA LEU A 153 12.06 17.68 -1.29
C LEU A 153 11.16 17.69 -2.52
N GLY A 154 9.90 18.07 -2.41
CA GLY A 154 8.93 18.13 -3.51
C GLY A 154 8.35 16.76 -3.91
N TYR A 155 8.40 15.75 -3.03
CA TYR A 155 7.72 14.47 -3.26
C TYR A 155 6.42 14.40 -2.46
N SER A 156 5.35 13.92 -3.09
CA SER A 156 4.13 13.55 -2.38
C SER A 156 4.26 12.14 -1.82
N ILE A 157 3.89 11.96 -0.55
CA ILE A 157 3.86 10.64 0.09
C ILE A 157 2.42 10.12 0.19
N THR A 158 2.24 8.83 -0.09
CA THR A 158 1.03 8.07 0.26
C THR A 158 1.31 7.19 1.45
N ALA A 159 0.36 7.09 2.39
CA ALA A 159 0.48 6.21 3.54
C ALA A 159 -0.23 4.88 3.25
N ALA A 160 0.37 3.77 3.64
CA ALA A 160 -0.29 2.49 3.82
C ALA A 160 -0.04 1.97 5.23
N PHE A 161 -0.97 1.14 5.70
CA PHE A 161 -0.99 0.68 7.07
C PHE A 161 -1.11 -0.83 7.12
N TYR A 162 -0.42 -1.45 8.09
CA TYR A 162 -0.55 -2.87 8.38
C TYR A 162 -0.76 -3.07 9.88
N GLN A 163 -1.44 -4.15 10.24
CA GLN A 163 -1.72 -4.47 11.63
C GLN A 163 -0.46 -5.04 12.28
N GLU A 164 -0.02 -4.43 13.39
CA GLU A 164 0.96 -5.03 14.27
C GLU A 164 0.34 -6.26 14.94
N ILE A 165 1.09 -7.35 15.00
CA ILE A 165 0.66 -8.59 15.62
C ILE A 165 1.68 -8.92 16.70
N ASP A 166 1.21 -9.49 17.82
CA ASP A 166 2.11 -9.96 18.85
C ASP A 166 3.15 -10.91 18.23
N PRO A 167 4.46 -10.58 18.25
CA PRO A 167 5.50 -11.38 17.62
C PRO A 167 5.64 -12.77 18.27
N GLN A 168 5.13 -12.97 19.49
CA GLN A 168 5.05 -14.27 20.13
C GLN A 168 3.90 -15.14 19.59
N SER A 169 2.92 -14.53 18.94
CA SER A 169 1.67 -15.20 18.52
C SER A 169 1.70 -15.75 17.09
N VAL A 170 2.69 -15.37 16.26
CA VAL A 170 2.78 -15.83 14.85
C VAL A 170 4.21 -16.16 14.46
N ASN A 171 4.41 -17.39 13.99
CA ASN A 171 5.62 -17.82 13.30
C ASN A 171 5.21 -18.45 11.95
N PRO A 172 5.60 -17.88 10.80
CA PRO A 172 6.61 -16.83 10.59
C PRO A 172 6.14 -15.41 10.93
N LEU A 173 7.09 -14.53 11.24
CA LEU A 173 6.84 -13.09 11.45
C LEU A 173 6.08 -12.51 10.25
N LYS A 174 4.99 -11.79 10.53
CA LYS A 174 4.19 -11.08 9.52
C LYS A 174 4.86 -9.77 9.09
N GLY A 175 4.32 -9.16 8.04
CA GLY A 175 4.88 -7.96 7.44
C GLY A 175 5.95 -8.30 6.42
N GLU A 176 5.52 -8.49 5.17
CA GLU A 176 6.40 -8.57 4.00
C GLU A 176 6.13 -7.37 3.09
N LEU A 177 7.18 -6.72 2.61
CA LEU A 177 7.08 -5.63 1.65
C LEU A 177 8.02 -5.91 0.48
N VAL A 178 7.49 -5.93 -0.72
CA VAL A 178 8.25 -6.22 -1.93
C VAL A 178 7.89 -5.19 -2.99
N ALA A 179 8.90 -4.51 -3.53
CA ALA A 179 8.77 -3.68 -4.70
C ALA A 179 9.47 -4.35 -5.89
N VAL A 180 8.77 -4.43 -7.02
CA VAL A 180 9.22 -5.18 -8.21
C VAL A 180 9.32 -4.25 -9.41
N LEU A 181 10.43 -4.29 -10.14
CA LEU A 181 10.52 -3.72 -11.49
C LEU A 181 9.96 -4.73 -12.49
N ASN A 182 8.84 -4.37 -13.11
CA ASN A 182 8.23 -5.20 -14.13
C ASN A 182 8.99 -5.07 -15.47
N LYS A 183 8.60 -5.86 -16.47
CA LYS A 183 9.26 -5.84 -17.79
C LYS A 183 9.06 -4.54 -18.57
N SER A 184 8.01 -3.77 -18.26
CA SER A 184 7.80 -2.45 -18.85
C SER A 184 8.61 -1.35 -18.15
N GLY A 185 9.42 -1.71 -17.14
CA GLY A 185 10.19 -0.75 -16.34
C GLY A 185 9.34 0.00 -15.31
N SER A 186 8.08 -0.38 -15.13
CA SER A 186 7.21 0.19 -14.09
C SER A 186 7.42 -0.56 -12.78
N ALA A 187 7.44 0.18 -11.68
CA ALA A 187 7.53 -0.40 -10.34
C ALA A 187 6.14 -0.78 -9.81
N GLU A 188 6.06 -1.91 -9.13
CA GLU A 188 4.87 -2.38 -8.42
C GLU A 188 5.23 -2.64 -6.97
N LEU A 189 4.38 -2.24 -6.02
CA LEU A 189 4.61 -2.44 -4.59
C LEU A 189 3.59 -3.44 -4.05
N TYR A 190 4.05 -4.37 -3.21
CA TYR A 190 3.24 -5.41 -2.60
C TYR A 190 3.49 -5.43 -1.09
N LEU A 191 2.43 -5.33 -0.30
CA LEU A 191 2.44 -5.46 1.15
C LEU A 191 1.62 -6.71 1.51
N GLU A 192 2.25 -7.69 2.15
CA GLU A 192 1.61 -8.95 2.55
C GLU A 192 0.83 -9.64 1.41
N SER A 193 1.44 -9.71 0.23
CA SER A 193 0.83 -10.22 -1.02
C SER A 193 -0.30 -9.39 -1.62
N ALA A 194 -0.68 -8.27 -1.01
CA ALA A 194 -1.60 -7.30 -1.59
C ALA A 194 -0.83 -6.22 -2.37
N LYS A 195 -1.18 -6.03 -3.64
CA LYS A 195 -0.59 -4.96 -4.46
C LYS A 195 -1.06 -3.59 -3.96
N LEU A 196 -0.12 -2.73 -3.59
CA LEU A 196 -0.37 -1.32 -3.29
C LEU A 196 -0.35 -0.51 -4.60
N TRP A 197 -1.34 0.37 -4.76
CA TRP A 197 -1.56 1.19 -5.97
C TRP A 197 -0.87 2.54 -5.81
N PRO A 198 -0.08 3.04 -6.79
CA PRO A 198 -0.70 3.69 -7.94
C PRO A 198 -0.01 3.42 -9.27
N SER A 199 -0.79 3.21 -10.33
CA SER A 199 -0.22 3.25 -11.69
C SER A 199 0.12 4.71 -12.03
N PRO A 200 1.33 5.04 -12.52
CA PRO A 200 1.75 6.41 -12.83
C PRO A 200 0.95 7.10 -13.97
N GLU A 201 0.03 6.40 -14.62
CA GLU A 201 -0.78 6.95 -15.72
C GLU A 201 -2.00 7.78 -15.27
N SER A 202 -2.42 7.72 -14.00
CA SER A 202 -3.64 8.43 -13.56
C SER A 202 -3.47 9.93 -13.30
N SER A 203 -2.24 10.45 -13.30
CA SER A 203 -1.96 11.85 -12.92
C SER A 203 -2.11 12.85 -14.08
N ASN A 204 -2.19 12.40 -15.34
CA ASN A 204 -2.17 13.29 -16.51
C ASN A 204 -3.54 13.62 -17.10
N GLN A 205 -4.67 13.19 -16.50
CA GLN A 205 -6.00 13.43 -17.08
C GLN A 205 -6.92 14.39 -16.30
N VAL A 206 -6.53 14.96 -15.16
CA VAL A 206 -7.44 15.79 -14.35
C VAL A 206 -7.20 17.30 -14.48
N ALA A 207 -6.18 17.74 -15.23
CA ALA A 207 -5.82 19.16 -15.27
C ALA A 207 -6.70 20.07 -16.16
N ASN A 208 -7.69 19.54 -16.89
CA ASN A 208 -8.48 20.33 -17.85
C ASN A 208 -10.00 20.19 -17.69
N THR A 209 -10.54 20.27 -16.48
CA THR A 209 -11.96 20.63 -16.31
C THR A 209 -12.19 21.16 -14.90
N LEU A 210 -12.22 22.47 -14.72
CA LEU A 210 -13.04 23.20 -13.74
C LEU A 210 -12.63 24.68 -13.73
N ALA A 211 -13.09 25.39 -14.76
CA ALA A 211 -13.34 26.81 -14.65
C ALA A 211 -14.85 27.01 -14.39
N THR A 212 -15.15 27.95 -13.48
CA THR A 212 -16.47 28.58 -13.23
C THR A 212 -17.61 27.71 -12.69
N SER A 213 -17.97 27.88 -11.41
CA SER A 213 -19.14 28.70 -11.02
C SER A 213 -19.43 28.61 -9.52
N SER A 214 -19.86 29.76 -9.00
CA SER A 214 -20.20 30.09 -7.62
C SER A 214 -21.65 29.75 -7.26
N GLY A 215 -21.88 29.23 -6.05
CA GLY A 215 -23.08 29.53 -5.25
C GLY A 215 -24.29 28.59 -5.33
N ARG A 216 -24.82 28.30 -4.12
CA ARG A 216 -26.18 27.84 -3.74
C ARG A 216 -26.56 26.35 -3.83
N GLN A 217 -26.90 25.85 -2.64
CA GLN A 217 -28.12 25.12 -2.25
C GLN A 217 -28.41 23.76 -2.92
N TRP A 218 -28.52 22.74 -2.07
CA TRP A 218 -28.86 21.36 -2.42
C TRP A 218 -30.16 21.26 -3.25
N PRO A 219 -30.15 20.62 -4.44
CA PRO A 219 -31.37 20.19 -5.08
C PRO A 219 -31.80 18.81 -4.54
N SER A 220 -33.10 18.66 -4.29
CA SER A 220 -33.75 17.36 -4.08
C SER A 220 -33.53 16.44 -5.29
N PRO A 221 -33.50 15.11 -5.09
CA PRO A 221 -33.22 14.19 -6.19
C PRO A 221 -34.43 14.08 -7.11
N THR A 222 -34.35 14.70 -8.28
CA THR A 222 -35.21 14.36 -9.41
C THR A 222 -34.61 13.14 -10.10
N ALA A 223 -35.37 12.06 -10.16
CA ALA A 223 -35.00 10.83 -10.84
C ALA A 223 -34.75 11.11 -12.34
N SER A 224 -33.50 11.02 -12.76
CA SER A 224 -33.12 10.95 -14.17
C SER A 224 -32.75 9.51 -14.48
N TYR A 225 -33.68 8.80 -15.11
CA TYR A 225 -33.45 7.49 -15.73
C TYR A 225 -32.29 7.61 -16.73
N ILE A 226 -31.16 6.94 -16.45
CA ILE A 226 -30.15 6.63 -17.44
C ILE A 226 -30.14 5.11 -17.60
N SER A 227 -30.76 4.65 -18.67
CA SER A 227 -30.81 3.24 -19.05
C SER A 227 -29.42 2.74 -19.48
N GLY A 228 -29.05 1.55 -19.00
CA GLY A 228 -28.44 0.57 -19.89
C GLY A 228 -26.92 0.51 -20.01
N GLN A 229 -26.15 0.93 -19.00
CA GLN A 229 -24.77 0.44 -18.86
C GLN A 229 -24.57 -0.20 -17.50
N GLN A 230 -24.56 -1.54 -17.50
CA GLN A 230 -24.05 -2.35 -16.41
C GLN A 230 -22.58 -1.97 -16.21
N ARG A 231 -22.30 -1.00 -15.34
CA ARG A 231 -20.92 -0.72 -14.90
C ARG A 231 -20.52 -1.92 -14.04
N THR A 232 -19.79 -2.86 -14.61
CA THR A 232 -19.26 -4.02 -13.90
C THR A 232 -18.26 -3.55 -12.83
N TRP A 233 -18.75 -3.39 -11.60
CA TRP A 233 -17.92 -3.22 -10.42
C TRP A 233 -17.39 -4.61 -10.04
N MET A 234 -16.10 -4.86 -10.24
CA MET A 234 -15.44 -6.10 -9.85
C MET A 234 -14.79 -5.92 -8.46
N GLY A 235 -15.45 -6.43 -7.42
CA GLY A 235 -14.80 -6.77 -6.14
C GLY A 235 -14.17 -8.15 -6.20
N TYR A 236 -13.40 -8.55 -5.19
CA TYR A 236 -12.94 -9.94 -5.09
C TYR A 236 -14.14 -10.84 -4.73
N SER A 237 -14.49 -11.76 -5.63
CA SER A 237 -15.53 -12.77 -5.37
C SER A 237 -15.00 -13.80 -4.39
N LEU A 238 -15.71 -13.99 -3.28
CA LEU A 238 -15.51 -15.18 -2.46
C LEU A 238 -16.28 -16.33 -3.12
N SER A 239 -15.68 -17.51 -3.18
CA SER A 239 -16.37 -18.73 -3.59
C SER A 239 -17.29 -19.18 -2.45
N GLY A 240 -18.57 -18.84 -2.55
CA GLY A 240 -19.64 -19.25 -1.63
C GLY A 240 -20.96 -19.46 -2.39
N PRO A 241 -21.93 -20.18 -1.81
CA PRO A 241 -23.20 -20.52 -2.46
C PRO A 241 -24.11 -19.30 -2.73
N GLU A 242 -23.76 -18.13 -2.21
CA GLU A 242 -24.38 -16.85 -2.52
C GLU A 242 -23.27 -15.87 -2.97
N SER A 243 -23.53 -15.03 -3.98
CA SER A 243 -22.56 -14.13 -4.62
C SER A 243 -22.15 -12.97 -3.70
N HIS A 244 -21.29 -13.25 -2.73
CA HIS A 244 -20.76 -12.28 -1.78
C HIS A 244 -19.43 -11.72 -2.31
N LEU A 245 -19.32 -10.39 -2.35
CA LEU A 245 -18.10 -9.65 -2.70
C LEU A 245 -17.51 -9.03 -1.43
N ILE A 246 -16.19 -8.87 -1.37
CA ILE A 246 -15.55 -8.04 -0.34
C ILE A 246 -15.09 -6.73 -0.98
N LEU A 247 -15.50 -5.61 -0.37
CA LEU A 247 -15.07 -4.26 -0.74
C LEU A 247 -14.18 -3.68 0.36
N SER A 248 -13.18 -2.89 -0.02
CA SER A 248 -12.32 -2.21 0.94
C SER A 248 -12.76 -0.76 1.10
N CYS A 249 -12.80 -0.25 2.32
CA CYS A 249 -13.20 1.13 2.58
C CYS A 249 -12.45 1.73 3.77
N GLY A 250 -12.33 3.05 3.79
CA GLY A 250 -11.80 3.78 4.94
C GLY A 250 -12.92 4.15 5.91
N ILE A 251 -12.91 3.62 7.12
CA ILE A 251 -13.86 3.92 8.19
C ILE A 251 -13.08 4.49 9.36
N ALA A 252 -13.41 5.73 9.79
CA ALA A 252 -12.72 6.40 10.89
C ALA A 252 -11.18 6.46 10.77
N GLY A 253 -10.65 6.49 9.54
CA GLY A 253 -9.21 6.49 9.26
C GLY A 253 -8.57 5.09 9.16
N GLU A 254 -9.33 4.02 9.38
CA GLU A 254 -8.86 2.64 9.25
C GLU A 254 -9.38 1.99 7.97
N ARG A 255 -8.54 1.21 7.29
CA ARG A 255 -8.95 0.43 6.13
C ARG A 255 -9.63 -0.86 6.60
N GLN A 256 -10.89 -1.03 6.26
CA GLN A 256 -11.69 -2.20 6.63
C GLN A 256 -12.28 -2.87 5.39
N ASN A 257 -12.33 -4.20 5.44
CA ASN A 257 -13.01 -5.02 4.44
C ASN A 257 -14.45 -5.23 4.88
N VAL A 258 -15.39 -4.88 4.00
CA VAL A 258 -16.82 -4.98 4.26
C VAL A 258 -17.45 -5.93 3.26
N GLU A 259 -18.41 -6.72 3.74
CA GLU A 259 -19.16 -7.66 2.92
C GLU A 259 -20.15 -6.90 2.04
N ALA A 260 -20.24 -7.27 0.77
CA ALA A 260 -21.12 -6.66 -0.20
C ALA A 260 -21.93 -7.72 -0.95
N ARG A 261 -23.20 -7.42 -1.23
CA ARG A 261 -24.12 -8.32 -1.92
C ARG A 261 -24.91 -7.57 -2.97
N TRP A 262 -25.03 -8.17 -4.15
CA TRP A 262 -25.97 -7.71 -5.17
C TRP A 262 -27.35 -8.28 -4.86
N THR A 263 -28.35 -7.40 -4.82
CA THR A 263 -29.76 -7.77 -4.69
C THR A 263 -30.47 -7.53 -6.01
N ASP A 264 -31.38 -8.43 -6.38
CA ASP A 264 -32.10 -8.36 -7.65
C ASP A 264 -32.85 -7.03 -7.77
N GLY A 265 -32.66 -6.35 -8.91
CA GLY A 265 -33.30 -5.07 -9.21
C GLY A 265 -32.60 -3.83 -8.61
N GLN A 266 -31.42 -3.97 -7.99
CA GLN A 266 -30.60 -2.83 -7.58
C GLN A 266 -29.45 -2.55 -8.56
N ASP A 267 -29.19 -1.27 -8.84
CA ASP A 267 -28.10 -0.82 -9.71
C ASP A 267 -26.71 -0.89 -9.03
N TYR A 268 -26.68 -1.01 -7.70
CA TYR A 268 -25.45 -1.02 -6.89
C TYR A 268 -25.52 -2.07 -5.77
N PRO A 269 -24.38 -2.61 -5.30
CA PRO A 269 -24.39 -3.62 -4.24
C PRO A 269 -24.78 -3.01 -2.90
N MET A 270 -25.41 -3.78 -2.03
CA MET A 270 -25.56 -3.44 -0.62
C MET A 270 -24.30 -3.80 0.15
N ILE A 271 -24.01 -3.11 1.25
CA ILE A 271 -22.87 -3.39 2.11
C ILE A 271 -23.33 -3.68 3.52
N LYS A 272 -22.75 -4.71 4.13
CA LYS A 272 -23.02 -5.10 5.50
C LYS A 272 -22.19 -4.26 6.46
N ASP A 273 -22.86 -3.56 7.37
CA ASP A 273 -22.19 -2.85 8.46
C ASP A 273 -21.62 -3.87 9.45
N PRO A 274 -20.30 -3.86 9.71
CA PRO A 274 -19.66 -4.86 10.56
C PRO A 274 -20.05 -4.75 12.05
N VAL A 275 -20.67 -3.65 12.48
CA VAL A 275 -21.03 -3.43 13.90
C VAL A 275 -22.50 -3.71 14.16
N CYS A 276 -23.39 -3.21 13.32
CA CYS A 276 -24.83 -3.36 13.54
C CYS A 276 -25.47 -4.49 12.73
N ASP A 277 -24.67 -5.27 11.98
CA ASP A 277 -25.12 -6.42 11.18
C ASP A 277 -26.24 -6.06 10.17
N SER A 278 -26.33 -4.78 9.81
CA SER A 278 -27.37 -4.23 8.93
C SER A 278 -26.84 -3.99 7.52
N TRP A 279 -27.72 -4.08 6.52
CA TRP A 279 -27.37 -3.84 5.12
C TRP A 279 -27.69 -2.40 4.72
N SER A 280 -26.66 -1.66 4.30
CA SER A 280 -26.76 -0.30 3.80
C SER A 280 -26.75 -0.27 2.28
N GLN A 281 -27.63 0.54 1.69
CA GLN A 281 -27.62 0.80 0.25
C GLN A 281 -26.40 1.65 -0.11
N THR A 282 -25.75 1.32 -1.22
CA THR A 282 -24.70 2.17 -1.78
C THR A 282 -25.24 3.15 -2.79
N VAL A 283 -24.59 4.30 -2.89
CA VAL A 283 -24.94 5.34 -3.85
C VAL A 283 -23.70 5.72 -4.66
N ALA A 284 -23.88 5.93 -5.96
CA ALA A 284 -22.84 6.48 -6.80
C ALA A 284 -22.83 8.01 -6.72
N HIS A 285 -21.66 8.59 -6.51
CA HIS A 285 -21.44 10.02 -6.64
C HIS A 285 -20.18 10.25 -7.49
N GLY A 286 -20.38 10.69 -8.73
CA GLY A 286 -19.33 10.74 -9.75
C GLY A 286 -18.83 9.35 -10.13
N ASN A 287 -17.52 9.13 -10.01
CA ASN A 287 -16.85 7.84 -10.29
C ASN A 287 -16.59 7.00 -9.04
N HIS A 288 -17.22 7.35 -7.92
CA HIS A 288 -17.01 6.68 -6.63
C HIS A 288 -18.32 6.12 -6.10
N LEU A 289 -18.20 4.97 -5.44
CA LEU A 289 -19.30 4.37 -4.71
C LEU A 289 -19.17 4.76 -3.24
N TRP A 290 -20.29 5.10 -2.60
CA TRP A 290 -20.35 5.52 -1.22
C TRP A 290 -21.37 4.67 -0.46
N ALA A 291 -21.12 4.41 0.81
CA ALA A 291 -22.05 3.72 1.71
C ALA A 291 -22.21 4.50 3.01
N MET A 292 -23.29 4.22 3.75
CA MET A 292 -23.39 4.58 5.15
C MET A 292 -22.90 3.41 6.00
N VAL A 293 -21.80 3.60 6.72
CA VAL A 293 -21.28 2.62 7.68
C VAL A 293 -21.11 3.33 9.02
N ARG A 294 -21.71 2.78 10.08
CA ARG A 294 -21.78 3.37 11.43
C ARG A 294 -22.35 4.79 11.45
N GLY A 295 -23.32 5.08 10.57
CA GLY A 295 -23.89 6.42 10.43
C GLY A 295 -22.95 7.44 9.79
N GLN A 296 -21.80 7.01 9.23
CA GLN A 296 -20.87 7.87 8.49
C GLN A 296 -20.89 7.53 7.00
N GLN A 297 -20.75 8.55 6.16
CA GLN A 297 -20.61 8.37 4.74
C GLN A 297 -19.16 7.97 4.42
N VAL A 298 -18.97 6.76 3.92
CA VAL A 298 -17.66 6.19 3.62
C VAL A 298 -17.50 5.96 2.12
N LYS A 299 -16.34 6.34 1.61
CA LYS A 299 -15.97 6.08 0.23
C LYS A 299 -15.52 4.63 0.13
N LEU A 300 -16.09 3.93 -0.83
CA LEU A 300 -15.73 2.55 -1.13
C LEU A 300 -14.65 2.56 -2.20
N GLU A 301 -13.60 1.81 -1.92
CA GLU A 301 -12.44 1.68 -2.79
C GLU A 301 -12.42 0.27 -3.37
N LYS A 302 -11.94 0.18 -4.60
CA LYS A 302 -11.77 -1.09 -5.31
C LYS A 302 -10.66 -1.92 -4.67
#